data_AF-A0A7S0IRP0-F1
#
_entry.id   AF-A0A7S0IRP0-F1
#
_cell.length_a   1.000
_cell.length_b   1.000
_cell.length_c   1.000
_cell.angle_alpha   90.00
_cell.angle_beta   90.00
_cell.angle_gamma   90.00
#
_symmetry.space_group_name_H-M   'P 1'
#
loop_
_entity.id
_entity.type
_entity.pdbx_description
1 polymer ?
#
loop_
_entity_poly.entity_id
_entity_poly.type
_entity_poly.pdbx_seq_one_letter_code
_entity_poly.pdbx_strand_id
1 'polypeptide(L)'
;MAQRHLLVTLEVTSKDRAYPWVLHWLTEQARTGGATAGAVAQHVTVDTVAQRLASGKTLTRFEFTPCPGRHVMRYNGQLLMIDRVREQQTVDFNTGQPWESVRLTALGRTRSIFEEFLQEAHDFATSKQEQTTTIYSNWGTEWRPFGPPRRRRPLHSVVLDEGISAHLRRDVSEFLDSSKWYADRGIPYRRGYLLHGPPGSGKSSFVAALAGDIGHDICVLNLSEAGLTDDRLAHALTLAPPQSLVLLEDIDAAFIERDPRDRRSAFVTFSGLLNALDGVAAGEERLVFMTTNHLDRLDPA
;
A
#
# COMPACT_ATOMS: atom_id res chain seq x y z
N MET A 1 -4.76 4.85 -46.79
CA MET A 1 -5.52 5.95 -46.15
C MET A 1 -6.80 5.49 -45.43
N ALA A 2 -7.50 4.43 -45.86
CA ALA A 2 -8.73 3.94 -45.21
C ALA A 2 -8.52 3.30 -43.81
N GLN A 3 -7.35 2.70 -43.57
CA GLN A 3 -7.04 1.96 -42.33
C GLN A 3 -7.04 2.81 -41.05
N ARG A 4 -6.74 4.12 -41.14
CA ARG A 4 -6.69 5.04 -39.98
C ARG A 4 -8.05 5.62 -39.57
N HIS A 5 -9.12 5.40 -40.34
CA HIS A 5 -10.46 5.98 -40.08
C HIS A 5 -11.46 4.98 -39.47
N LEU A 6 -11.04 3.73 -39.29
CA LEU A 6 -11.84 2.61 -38.75
C LEU A 6 -11.16 1.92 -37.56
N LEU A 7 -9.96 2.36 -37.21
CA LEU A 7 -9.16 1.81 -36.12
C LEU A 7 -8.80 2.94 -35.17
N VAL A 8 -8.90 2.68 -33.88
CA VAL A 8 -8.37 3.54 -32.82
C VAL A 8 -7.26 2.76 -32.12
N THR A 9 -6.18 3.45 -31.79
CA THR A 9 -5.02 2.87 -31.11
C THR A 9 -4.71 3.64 -29.84
N LEU A 10 -4.54 2.91 -28.73
CA LEU A 10 -3.99 3.39 -27.47
C LEU A 10 -2.54 2.90 -27.36
N GLU A 11 -1.62 3.77 -26.93
CA GLU A 11 -0.23 3.40 -26.65
C GLU A 11 0.07 3.67 -25.17
N VAL A 12 0.55 2.65 -24.47
CA VAL A 12 1.00 2.73 -23.07
C VAL A 12 2.50 2.46 -23.05
N THR A 13 3.28 3.44 -22.61
CA THR A 13 4.75 3.37 -22.59
C THR A 13 5.26 2.90 -21.23
N SER A 14 6.46 2.32 -21.17
CA SER A 14 7.06 1.85 -19.90
C SER A 14 7.30 2.95 -18.86
N LYS A 15 7.24 4.24 -19.25
CA LYS A 15 7.27 5.39 -18.32
C LYS A 15 5.93 5.69 -17.66
N ASP A 16 4.83 5.20 -18.23
CA ASP A 16 3.50 5.42 -17.67
C ASP A 16 3.24 4.49 -16.49
N ARG A 17 2.58 5.00 -15.44
CA ARG A 17 2.22 4.21 -14.26
C ARG A 17 1.27 3.07 -14.59
N ALA A 18 0.48 3.18 -15.66
CA ALA A 18 -0.45 2.15 -16.09
C ALA A 18 0.23 0.95 -16.79
N TYR A 19 1.45 1.09 -17.28
CA TYR A 19 2.17 0.02 -17.98
C TYR A 19 2.23 -1.31 -17.22
N PRO A 20 2.67 -1.36 -15.95
CA PRO A 20 2.69 -2.60 -15.18
C PRO A 20 1.30 -3.21 -14.98
N TRP A 21 0.25 -2.39 -14.82
CA TRP A 21 -1.13 -2.87 -14.66
C TRP A 21 -1.62 -3.58 -15.93
N VAL A 22 -1.39 -2.95 -17.08
CA VAL A 22 -1.75 -3.51 -18.39
C VAL A 22 -1.03 -4.84 -18.63
N LEU A 23 0.29 -4.90 -18.41
CA LEU A 23 1.06 -6.12 -18.65
C LEU A 23 0.62 -7.27 -17.72
N HIS A 24 0.34 -6.95 -16.47
CA HIS A 24 -0.11 -7.93 -15.48
C HIS A 24 -1.52 -8.46 -15.78
N TRP A 25 -2.45 -7.59 -16.19
CA TRP A 25 -3.79 -8.00 -16.64
C TRP A 25 -3.70 -8.91 -17.87
N LEU A 26 -2.91 -8.52 -18.89
CA LEU A 26 -2.72 -9.33 -20.10
C LEU A 26 -2.12 -10.71 -19.81
N THR A 27 -1.20 -10.78 -18.87
CA THR A 27 -0.59 -12.02 -18.38
C THR A 27 -1.62 -12.94 -17.73
N GLU A 28 -2.53 -12.39 -16.90
CA GLU A 28 -3.57 -13.19 -16.27
C GLU A 28 -4.62 -13.68 -17.27
N GLN A 29 -5.03 -12.85 -18.22
CA GLN A 29 -5.97 -13.25 -19.27
C GLN A 29 -5.40 -14.36 -20.14
N ALA A 30 -4.10 -14.27 -20.47
CA ALA A 30 -3.35 -15.33 -21.14
C ALA A 30 -3.32 -16.65 -20.34
N ARG A 31 -3.20 -16.56 -19.00
CA ARG A 31 -3.08 -17.71 -18.10
C ARG A 31 -4.39 -18.45 -17.88
N THR A 32 -5.48 -17.71 -17.74
CA THR A 32 -6.80 -18.25 -17.35
C THR A 32 -7.63 -18.75 -18.54
N GLY A 33 -7.14 -18.57 -19.77
CA GLY A 33 -7.90 -18.85 -21.00
C GLY A 33 -9.15 -17.96 -21.13
N GLY A 34 -9.16 -16.86 -20.38
CA GLY A 34 -10.22 -15.87 -20.14
C GLY A 34 -11.65 -16.41 -20.02
N ALA A 35 -12.18 -16.35 -18.79
CA ALA A 35 -13.60 -16.57 -18.52
C ALA A 35 -14.52 -15.52 -19.20
N THR A 36 -13.97 -14.37 -19.61
CA THR A 36 -14.68 -13.26 -20.30
C THR A 36 -14.09 -12.90 -21.67
N ALA A 37 -12.88 -13.37 -21.95
CA ALA A 37 -12.09 -13.01 -23.12
C ALA A 37 -11.45 -14.28 -23.67
N GLY A 38 -11.89 -14.80 -24.82
CA GLY A 38 -11.31 -15.99 -25.47
C GLY A 38 -9.89 -15.76 -26.01
N ALA A 39 -8.97 -15.33 -25.14
CA ALA A 39 -7.60 -15.01 -25.42
C ALA A 39 -6.76 -16.28 -25.34
N VAL A 40 -6.47 -16.87 -26.49
CA VAL A 40 -5.34 -17.80 -26.60
C VAL A 40 -4.09 -16.94 -26.72
N ALA A 41 -3.25 -16.91 -25.69
CA ALA A 41 -1.93 -16.30 -25.83
C ALA A 41 -1.13 -17.10 -26.86
N GLN A 42 -0.98 -16.55 -28.06
CA GLN A 42 -0.35 -17.26 -29.17
C GLN A 42 1.18 -17.39 -28.99
N HIS A 43 1.81 -16.44 -28.28
CA HIS A 43 3.25 -16.46 -28.00
C HIS A 43 3.55 -15.91 -26.60
N VAL A 44 4.29 -16.68 -25.80
CA VAL A 44 4.55 -16.39 -24.39
C VAL A 44 6.06 -16.37 -24.12
N THR A 45 6.52 -15.39 -23.34
CA THR A 45 7.86 -15.35 -22.74
C THR A 45 7.81 -15.87 -21.31
N VAL A 46 8.84 -16.63 -20.93
CA VAL A 46 9.01 -17.07 -19.54
C VAL A 46 9.85 -16.04 -18.79
N ASP A 47 9.31 -15.52 -17.71
CA ASP A 47 10.08 -14.86 -16.67
C ASP A 47 10.32 -15.86 -15.53
N THR A 48 11.60 -16.10 -15.20
CA THR A 48 11.98 -17.07 -14.18
C THR A 48 12.33 -16.35 -12.89
N VAL A 49 11.40 -16.36 -11.95
CA VAL A 49 11.64 -15.82 -10.60
C VAL A 49 12.26 -16.93 -9.76
N ALA A 50 13.59 -16.91 -9.66
CA ALA A 50 14.34 -17.82 -8.79
C ALA A 50 14.67 -17.11 -7.47
N GLN A 51 13.97 -17.46 -6.40
CA GLN A 51 14.25 -16.98 -5.06
C GLN A 51 15.00 -18.04 -4.27
N ARG A 52 16.27 -17.75 -3.95
CA ARG A 52 17.05 -18.60 -3.04
C ARG A 52 16.69 -18.24 -1.60
N LEU A 53 16.09 -19.18 -0.89
CA LEU A 53 15.76 -19.04 0.52
C LEU A 53 17.02 -19.12 1.39
N ALA A 54 16.98 -18.50 2.56
CA ALA A 54 18.05 -18.57 3.56
C ALA A 54 18.37 -20.02 4.01
N SER A 55 17.41 -20.94 3.85
CA SER A 55 17.60 -22.38 4.10
C SER A 55 18.40 -23.11 3.01
N GLY A 56 18.87 -22.40 1.98
CA GLY A 56 19.61 -22.96 0.84
C GLY A 56 18.71 -23.56 -0.26
N LYS A 57 17.39 -23.68 -0.03
CA LYS A 57 16.41 -24.11 -1.04
C LYS A 57 16.17 -23.00 -2.07
N THR A 58 16.14 -23.34 -3.35
CA THR A 58 15.73 -22.42 -4.41
C THR A 58 14.26 -22.67 -4.73
N LEU A 59 13.41 -21.67 -4.50
CA LEU A 59 12.06 -21.63 -5.02
C LEU A 59 12.10 -20.98 -6.40
N THR A 60 11.85 -21.79 -7.43
CA THR A 60 11.75 -21.30 -8.80
C THR A 60 10.29 -21.24 -9.18
N ARG A 61 9.81 -20.06 -9.58
CA ARG A 61 8.51 -19.87 -10.18
C ARG A 61 8.69 -19.40 -11.62
N PHE A 62 7.94 -20.01 -12.52
CA PHE A 62 7.85 -19.59 -13.91
C PHE A 62 6.60 -18.74 -14.07
N GLU A 63 6.78 -17.50 -14.47
CA GLU A 63 5.70 -16.59 -14.84
C GLU A 63 5.70 -16.43 -16.37
N PHE A 64 4.51 -16.44 -16.95
CA PHE A 64 4.31 -16.45 -18.38
C PHE A 64 3.75 -15.11 -18.81
N THR A 65 4.54 -14.28 -19.48
CA THR A 65 4.11 -12.96 -19.96
C THR A 65 3.94 -12.98 -21.48
N PRO A 66 3.09 -12.14 -22.08
CA PRO A 66 3.00 -12.03 -23.53
C PRO A 66 4.34 -11.62 -24.14
N CYS A 67 4.85 -12.40 -25.10
CA CYS A 67 6.12 -12.09 -25.80
C CYS A 67 6.04 -10.72 -26.51
N PRO A 68 7.14 -9.96 -26.67
CA PRO A 68 7.18 -8.87 -27.63
C PRO A 68 6.69 -9.31 -29.02
N GLY A 69 5.88 -8.47 -29.67
CA GLY A 69 5.22 -8.76 -30.94
C GLY A 69 3.71 -8.57 -30.91
N ARG A 70 3.06 -9.04 -31.97
CA ARG A 70 1.63 -8.82 -32.23
C ARG A 70 0.78 -10.00 -31.77
N HIS A 71 -0.23 -9.71 -30.98
CA HIS A 71 -1.22 -10.64 -30.45
C HIS A 71 -2.63 -10.16 -30.80
N VAL A 72 -3.59 -11.07 -30.78
CA VAL A 72 -5.01 -10.75 -30.95
C VAL A 72 -5.77 -11.41 -29.83
N MET A 73 -6.65 -10.64 -29.19
CA MET A 73 -7.56 -11.15 -28.18
C MET A 73 -8.97 -10.61 -28.42
N ARG A 74 -9.97 -11.25 -27.79
CA ARG A 74 -11.33 -10.74 -27.77
C ARG A 74 -11.61 -10.12 -26.41
N TYR A 75 -12.08 -8.87 -26.37
CA TYR A 75 -12.42 -8.13 -25.15
C TYR A 75 -13.80 -7.49 -25.33
N ASN A 76 -14.71 -7.70 -24.39
CA ASN A 76 -16.11 -7.24 -24.46
C ASN A 76 -16.76 -7.50 -25.83
N GLY A 77 -16.49 -8.69 -26.40
CA GLY A 77 -17.01 -9.11 -27.70
C GLY A 77 -16.29 -8.55 -28.93
N GLN A 78 -15.37 -7.59 -28.78
CA GLN A 78 -14.60 -6.96 -29.86
C GLN A 78 -13.19 -7.54 -29.98
N LEU A 79 -12.60 -7.50 -31.19
CA LEU A 79 -11.21 -7.91 -31.40
C LEU A 79 -10.26 -6.75 -31.05
N LEU A 80 -9.38 -7.00 -30.09
CA LEU A 80 -8.25 -6.14 -29.74
C LEU A 80 -6.98 -6.75 -30.30
N MET A 81 -6.27 -5.95 -31.08
CA MET A 81 -4.92 -6.25 -31.52
C MET A 81 -3.93 -5.58 -30.57
N ILE A 82 -3.01 -6.36 -30.03
CA ILE A 82 -2.02 -5.93 -29.05
C ILE A 82 -0.67 -6.04 -29.69
N ASP A 83 0.11 -4.96 -29.71
CA ASP A 83 1.46 -4.95 -30.26
C ASP A 83 2.42 -4.47 -29.19
N ARG A 84 3.22 -5.39 -28.64
CA ARG A 84 4.24 -5.08 -27.64
C ARG A 84 5.57 -4.85 -28.34
N VAL A 85 6.06 -3.63 -28.31
CA VAL A 85 7.32 -3.24 -28.93
C VAL A 85 8.37 -3.02 -27.85
N ARG A 86 9.53 -3.67 -28.00
CA ARG A 86 10.73 -3.46 -27.19
C ARG A 86 11.82 -2.88 -28.07
N GLU A 87 12.21 -1.64 -27.83
CA GLU A 87 13.34 -1.03 -28.53
C GLU A 87 14.65 -1.38 -27.82
N GLN A 88 15.59 -1.96 -28.55
CA GLN A 88 16.89 -2.40 -27.99
C GLN A 88 17.93 -1.28 -27.92
N GLN A 89 17.72 -0.15 -28.61
CA GLN A 89 18.70 0.93 -28.73
C GLN A 89 18.49 2.07 -27.72
N THR A 90 17.29 2.16 -27.14
CA THR A 90 16.91 3.18 -26.16
C THR A 90 16.75 2.52 -24.80
N VAL A 91 17.67 2.84 -23.88
CA VAL A 91 17.65 2.36 -22.49
C VAL A 91 17.27 3.53 -21.60
N ASP A 92 16.35 3.32 -20.67
CA ASP A 92 16.04 4.34 -19.67
C ASP A 92 17.25 4.55 -18.76
N PHE A 93 17.73 5.80 -18.69
CA PHE A 93 18.91 6.16 -17.90
C PHE A 93 18.75 5.90 -16.39
N ASN A 94 17.51 5.87 -15.88
CA ASN A 94 17.26 5.69 -14.45
C ASN A 94 17.11 4.22 -14.05
N THR A 95 16.53 3.37 -14.92
CA THR A 95 16.24 1.96 -14.57
C THR A 95 17.16 0.97 -15.28
N GLY A 96 17.90 1.40 -16.31
CA GLY A 96 18.71 0.51 -17.15
C GLY A 96 17.87 -0.46 -17.97
N GLN A 97 16.54 -0.33 -17.97
CA GLN A 97 15.64 -1.17 -18.74
C GLN A 97 15.43 -0.61 -20.15
N PRO A 98 15.38 -1.46 -21.17
CA PRO A 98 15.06 -1.02 -22.53
C PRO A 98 13.67 -0.41 -22.59
N TRP A 99 13.49 0.54 -23.50
CA TRP A 99 12.20 1.16 -23.76
C TRP A 99 11.20 0.12 -24.26
N GLU A 100 10.03 0.06 -23.62
CA GLU A 100 8.94 -0.82 -24.02
C GLU A 100 7.64 -0.05 -24.14
N SER A 101 6.79 -0.49 -25.07
CA SER A 101 5.44 0.04 -25.24
C SER A 101 4.47 -1.08 -25.58
N VAL A 102 3.22 -0.92 -25.16
CA VAL A 102 2.11 -1.77 -25.54
C VAL A 102 1.11 -0.92 -26.31
N ARG A 103 0.82 -1.31 -27.56
CA ARG A 103 -0.17 -0.67 -28.41
C ARG A 103 -1.41 -1.55 -28.51
N LEU A 104 -2.56 -1.01 -28.13
CA LEU A 104 -3.85 -1.67 -28.23
C LEU A 104 -4.63 -1.03 -29.37
N THR A 105 -5.02 -1.82 -30.37
CA THR A 105 -5.78 -1.35 -31.54
C THR A 105 -7.11 -2.07 -31.61
N ALA A 106 -8.19 -1.30 -31.64
CA ALA A 106 -9.57 -1.81 -31.71
C ALA A 106 -10.22 -1.37 -33.03
N LEU A 107 -11.18 -2.16 -33.51
CA LEU A 107 -12.09 -1.78 -34.60
C LEU A 107 -13.16 -0.83 -34.05
N GLY A 108 -13.27 0.37 -34.62
CA GLY A 108 -14.28 1.34 -34.21
C GLY A 108 -13.78 2.79 -34.29
N ARG A 109 -14.56 3.70 -33.72
CA ARG A 109 -14.25 5.14 -33.61
C ARG A 109 -14.24 5.66 -32.17
N THR A 110 -14.68 4.85 -31.22
CA THR A 110 -14.81 5.24 -29.81
C THR A 110 -13.60 4.80 -28.99
N ARG A 111 -13.22 5.65 -28.02
CA ARG A 111 -12.14 5.37 -27.06
C ARG A 111 -12.63 4.63 -25.80
N SER A 112 -13.94 4.50 -25.62
CA SER A 112 -14.56 3.91 -24.43
C SER A 112 -14.05 2.51 -24.10
N ILE A 113 -13.78 1.68 -25.13
CA ILE A 113 -13.19 0.34 -24.92
C ILE A 113 -11.84 0.39 -24.21
N PHE A 114 -11.03 1.42 -24.46
CA PHE A 114 -9.73 1.57 -23.82
C PHE A 114 -9.84 2.12 -22.40
N GLU A 115 -10.84 2.98 -22.14
CA GLU A 115 -11.13 3.47 -20.79
C GLU A 115 -11.60 2.32 -19.89
N GLU A 116 -12.54 1.50 -20.38
CA GLU A 116 -12.99 0.27 -19.71
C GLU A 116 -11.80 -0.69 -19.47
N PHE A 117 -10.98 -0.93 -20.49
CA PHE A 117 -9.81 -1.80 -20.39
C PHE A 117 -8.79 -1.31 -19.34
N LEU A 118 -8.45 -0.01 -19.37
CA LEU A 118 -7.49 0.56 -18.43
C LEU A 118 -8.04 0.54 -17.00
N GLN A 119 -9.34 0.80 -16.83
CA GLN A 119 -10.00 0.71 -15.54
C GLN A 119 -9.98 -0.73 -15.00
N GLU A 120 -10.30 -1.72 -15.84
CA GLU A 120 -10.25 -3.13 -15.44
C GLU A 120 -8.82 -3.59 -15.11
N ALA A 121 -7.82 -3.17 -15.90
CA ALA A 121 -6.42 -3.47 -15.63
C ALA A 121 -5.94 -2.84 -14.31
N HIS A 122 -6.36 -1.59 -14.04
CA HIS A 122 -6.13 -0.92 -12.77
C HIS A 122 -6.78 -1.69 -11.62
N ASP A 123 -8.08 -1.96 -11.70
CA ASP A 123 -8.84 -2.65 -10.64
C ASP A 123 -8.29 -4.06 -10.39
N PHE A 124 -7.79 -4.75 -11.42
CA PHE A 124 -7.11 -6.03 -11.28
C PHE A 124 -5.75 -5.91 -10.55
N ALA A 125 -4.95 -4.90 -10.86
CA ALA A 125 -3.70 -4.66 -10.15
C ALA A 125 -3.95 -4.24 -8.69
N THR A 126 -4.92 -3.35 -8.49
CA THR A 126 -5.33 -2.82 -7.19
C THR A 126 -5.95 -3.91 -6.33
N SER A 127 -6.80 -4.79 -6.85
CA SER A 127 -7.39 -5.90 -6.08
C SER A 127 -6.35 -6.90 -5.53
N LYS A 128 -5.17 -7.05 -6.17
CA LYS A 128 -4.05 -7.83 -5.60
C LYS A 128 -3.31 -7.06 -4.51
N GLN A 129 -3.12 -5.75 -4.68
CA GLN A 129 -2.59 -4.89 -3.62
C GLN A 129 -3.54 -4.79 -2.42
N GLU A 130 -4.85 -4.79 -2.68
CA GLU A 130 -5.95 -4.85 -1.71
C GLU A 130 -5.99 -6.15 -0.89
N GLN A 131 -5.08 -7.10 -1.12
CA GLN A 131 -4.94 -8.30 -0.29
C GLN A 131 -3.72 -8.24 0.62
N THR A 132 -2.94 -7.16 0.50
CA THR A 132 -1.72 -6.95 1.26
C THR A 132 -1.78 -5.69 2.11
N THR A 133 -0.96 -5.66 3.15
CA THR A 133 -0.67 -4.52 4.00
C THR A 133 0.84 -4.41 4.09
N THR A 134 1.38 -3.27 3.68
CA THR A 134 2.79 -2.94 3.83
C THR A 134 3.01 -2.37 5.23
N ILE A 135 4.06 -2.84 5.90
CA ILE A 135 4.50 -2.26 7.17
C ILE A 135 5.66 -1.34 6.85
N TYR A 136 5.59 -0.11 7.31
CA TYR A 136 6.65 0.87 7.26
C TYR A 136 7.29 1.02 8.64
N SER A 137 8.60 1.23 8.64
CA SER A 137 9.38 1.56 9.82
C SER A 137 10.13 2.85 9.54
N ASN A 138 10.30 3.68 10.58
CA ASN A 138 11.05 4.92 10.47
C ASN A 138 12.55 4.64 10.55
N TRP A 139 13.30 5.04 9.52
CA TRP A 139 14.76 4.91 9.46
C TRP A 139 15.38 6.29 9.32
N GLY A 140 15.81 6.86 10.44
CA GLY A 140 16.36 8.21 10.49
C GLY A 140 15.29 9.28 10.31
N THR A 141 15.11 9.75 9.07
CA THR A 141 14.13 10.80 8.70
C THR A 141 13.12 10.34 7.67
N GLU A 142 13.21 9.08 7.21
CA GLU A 142 12.39 8.54 6.13
C GLU A 142 11.62 7.31 6.58
N TRP A 143 10.42 7.14 6.02
CA TRP A 143 9.65 5.90 6.14
C TRP A 143 10.08 4.91 5.08
N ARG A 144 10.45 3.70 5.49
CA ARG A 144 10.87 2.64 4.57
C ARG A 144 10.03 1.38 4.80
N PRO A 145 9.65 0.65 3.72
CA PRO A 145 9.00 -0.64 3.87
C PRO A 145 9.87 -1.59 4.70
N PHE A 146 9.28 -2.14 5.76
CA PHE A 146 9.89 -3.12 6.65
C PHE A 146 9.46 -4.53 6.25
N GLY A 147 10.27 -5.14 5.38
CA GLY A 147 10.02 -6.47 4.85
C GLY A 147 8.97 -6.49 3.72
N PRO A 148 8.62 -7.69 3.23
CA PRO A 148 7.65 -7.84 2.15
C PRO A 148 6.21 -7.52 2.63
N PRO A 149 5.31 -7.06 1.74
CA PRO A 149 3.90 -6.88 2.06
C PRO A 149 3.29 -8.14 2.65
N ARG A 150 2.54 -7.99 3.75
CA ARG A 150 1.91 -9.11 4.46
C ARG A 150 0.49 -9.29 3.97
N ARG A 151 0.01 -10.54 3.90
CA ARG A 151 -1.41 -10.78 3.63
C ARG A 151 -2.26 -10.16 4.73
N ARG A 152 -3.36 -9.51 4.32
CA ARG A 152 -4.32 -8.91 5.26
C ARG A 152 -4.82 -9.96 6.23
N ARG A 153 -4.72 -9.65 7.52
CA ARG A 153 -5.26 -10.50 8.57
C ARG A 153 -6.76 -10.21 8.68
N PRO A 154 -7.66 -11.21 8.52
CA PRO A 154 -9.08 -10.96 8.66
C PRO A 154 -9.41 -10.45 10.06
N LEU A 155 -10.28 -9.45 10.18
CA LEU A 155 -10.62 -8.83 11.47
C LEU A 155 -11.19 -9.84 12.48
N HIS A 156 -11.99 -10.80 12.00
CA HIS A 156 -12.57 -11.88 12.82
C HIS A 156 -11.53 -12.87 13.38
N SER A 157 -10.28 -12.85 12.90
CA SER A 157 -9.20 -13.69 13.44
C SER A 157 -8.61 -13.17 14.76
N VAL A 158 -9.01 -11.97 15.18
CA VAL A 158 -8.68 -11.38 16.48
C VAL A 158 -9.95 -11.36 17.32
N VAL A 159 -9.99 -12.21 18.34
CA VAL A 159 -11.15 -12.32 19.25
C VAL A 159 -10.92 -11.36 20.41
N LEU A 160 -11.74 -10.31 20.47
CA LEU A 160 -11.83 -9.37 21.60
C LEU A 160 -13.19 -9.56 22.28
N ASP A 161 -13.38 -8.91 23.42
CA ASP A 161 -14.67 -8.89 24.10
C ASP A 161 -15.79 -8.36 23.18
N GLU A 162 -17.00 -8.82 23.45
CA GLU A 162 -18.17 -8.59 22.61
C GLU A 162 -18.40 -7.08 22.37
N GLY A 163 -18.57 -6.71 21.11
CA GLY A 163 -18.86 -5.32 20.70
C GLY A 163 -17.64 -4.42 20.51
N ILE A 164 -16.47 -4.68 21.13
CA ILE A 164 -15.30 -3.80 21.03
C ILE A 164 -14.81 -3.67 19.58
N SER A 165 -14.58 -4.80 18.92
CA SER A 165 -14.11 -4.84 17.53
C SER A 165 -15.06 -4.12 16.57
N ALA A 166 -16.37 -4.36 16.71
CA ALA A 166 -17.39 -3.76 15.87
C ALA A 166 -17.53 -2.25 16.11
N HIS A 167 -17.40 -1.80 17.36
CA HIS A 167 -17.46 -0.39 17.72
C HIS A 167 -16.27 0.38 17.13
N LEU A 168 -15.04 -0.10 17.33
CA LEU A 168 -13.83 0.54 16.80
C LEU A 168 -13.83 0.57 15.28
N ARG A 169 -14.23 -0.51 14.61
CA ARG A 169 -14.34 -0.55 13.15
C ARG A 169 -15.32 0.50 12.63
N ARG A 170 -16.48 0.64 13.30
CA ARG A 170 -17.51 1.61 12.91
C ARG A 170 -16.99 3.04 13.07
N ASP A 171 -16.38 3.36 14.21
CA ASP A 171 -15.83 4.69 14.49
C ASP A 171 -14.74 5.08 13.49
N VAL A 172 -13.85 4.14 13.14
CA VAL A 172 -12.82 4.37 12.11
C VAL A 172 -13.44 4.61 10.73
N SER A 173 -14.44 3.81 10.33
CA SER A 173 -15.13 4.01 9.05
C SER A 173 -15.84 5.38 9.01
N GLU A 174 -16.54 5.74 10.08
CA GLU A 174 -17.22 7.04 10.19
C GLU A 174 -16.21 8.19 10.13
N PHE A 175 -15.07 8.06 10.82
CA PHE A 175 -14.00 9.03 10.73
C PHE A 175 -13.54 9.20 9.29
N LEU A 176 -13.20 8.12 8.58
CA LEU A 176 -12.72 8.15 7.18
C LEU A 176 -13.73 8.81 6.22
N ASP A 177 -15.03 8.64 6.45
CA ASP A 177 -16.09 9.23 5.63
C ASP A 177 -16.41 10.69 6.00
N SER A 178 -15.87 11.19 7.12
CA SER A 178 -16.23 12.49 7.70
C SER A 178 -15.29 13.65 7.35
N SER A 179 -14.34 13.47 6.42
CA SER A 179 -13.36 14.51 6.01
C SER A 179 -13.97 15.90 5.80
N LYS A 180 -15.10 15.98 5.07
CA LYS A 180 -15.81 17.24 4.82
C LYS A 180 -16.33 17.90 6.10
N TRP A 181 -16.82 17.12 7.05
CA TRP A 181 -17.37 17.64 8.32
C TRP A 181 -16.28 18.34 9.15
N TYR A 182 -15.06 17.78 9.16
CA TYR A 182 -13.88 18.34 9.80
C TYR A 182 -13.43 19.63 9.11
N ALA A 183 -13.31 19.59 7.78
CA ALA A 183 -12.93 20.74 6.96
C ALA A 183 -13.89 21.93 7.12
N ASP A 184 -15.21 21.67 7.05
CA ASP A 184 -16.25 22.71 7.19
C ASP A 184 -16.22 23.40 8.57
N ARG A 185 -15.65 22.74 9.59
CA ARG A 185 -15.55 23.26 10.97
C ARG A 185 -14.15 23.77 11.32
N GLY A 186 -13.18 23.66 10.40
CA GLY A 186 -11.79 24.01 10.68
C GLY A 186 -11.16 23.19 11.80
N ILE A 187 -11.65 21.97 12.04
CA ILE A 187 -11.11 21.06 13.04
C ILE A 187 -10.04 20.20 12.36
N PRO A 188 -8.83 20.06 12.92
CA PRO A 188 -7.81 19.19 12.35
C PRO A 188 -8.34 17.77 12.14
N TYR A 189 -8.20 17.25 10.91
CA TYR A 189 -8.75 15.95 10.53
C TYR A 189 -7.84 14.81 11.00
N ARG A 190 -7.89 14.54 12.32
CA ARG A 190 -7.04 13.59 13.04
C ARG A 190 -7.90 12.77 14.01
N ARG A 191 -7.54 11.51 14.20
CA ARG A 191 -8.18 10.60 15.17
C ARG A 191 -7.13 9.74 15.86
N GLY A 192 -7.13 9.80 17.20
CA GLY A 192 -6.26 8.99 18.05
C GLY A 192 -7.06 7.91 18.80
N TYR A 193 -6.51 6.71 18.89
CA TYR A 193 -7.06 5.61 19.69
C TYR A 193 -6.00 5.09 20.65
N LEU A 194 -6.38 4.84 21.90
CA LEU A 194 -5.53 4.19 22.89
C LEU A 194 -6.09 2.81 23.23
N LEU A 195 -5.32 1.77 22.93
CA LEU A 195 -5.63 0.39 23.31
C LEU A 195 -4.77 0.01 24.51
N HIS A 196 -5.39 -0.37 25.62
CA HIS A 196 -4.70 -0.78 26.84
C HIS A 196 -5.15 -2.17 27.31
N GLY A 197 -4.30 -2.82 28.09
CA GLY A 197 -4.59 -4.12 28.71
C GLY A 197 -3.34 -4.99 28.85
N PRO A 198 -3.45 -6.19 29.42
CA PRO A 198 -2.31 -7.07 29.67
C PRO A 198 -1.47 -7.35 28.41
N PRO A 199 -0.16 -7.63 28.54
CA PRO A 199 0.66 -8.06 27.42
C PRO A 199 0.09 -9.35 26.81
N GLY A 200 0.12 -9.47 25.48
CA GLY A 200 -0.44 -10.62 24.78
C GLY A 200 -1.97 -10.61 24.58
N SER A 201 -2.69 -9.56 24.99
CA SER A 201 -4.15 -9.43 24.76
C SER A 201 -4.56 -9.14 23.31
N GLY A 202 -3.62 -9.11 22.37
CA GLY A 202 -3.91 -8.93 20.95
C GLY A 202 -4.04 -7.48 20.47
N LYS A 203 -3.64 -6.47 21.25
CA LYS A 203 -3.70 -5.04 20.86
C LYS A 203 -3.08 -4.73 19.49
N SER A 204 -1.78 -4.99 19.30
CA SER A 204 -1.10 -4.77 18.01
C SER A 204 -1.64 -5.69 16.91
N SER A 205 -2.07 -6.90 17.27
CA SER A 205 -2.71 -7.83 16.34
C SER A 205 -4.03 -7.29 15.80
N PHE A 206 -4.83 -6.63 16.65
CA PHE A 206 -6.08 -6.00 16.27
C PHE A 206 -5.84 -4.82 15.33
N VAL A 207 -4.90 -3.93 15.67
CA VAL A 207 -4.53 -2.79 14.80
C VAL A 207 -4.10 -3.28 13.42
N ALA A 208 -3.28 -4.34 13.35
CA ALA A 208 -2.84 -4.89 12.09
C ALA A 208 -3.99 -5.50 11.26
N ALA A 209 -4.96 -6.15 11.91
CA ALA A 209 -6.14 -6.68 11.25
C ALA A 209 -7.10 -5.56 10.78
N LEU A 210 -7.26 -4.52 11.60
CA LEU A 210 -8.07 -3.34 11.29
C LEU A 210 -7.50 -2.57 10.10
N ALA A 211 -6.20 -2.29 10.08
CA ALA A 211 -5.52 -1.64 8.96
C ALA A 211 -5.74 -2.42 7.65
N GLY A 212 -5.65 -3.76 7.71
CA GLY A 212 -5.98 -4.61 6.56
C GLY A 212 -7.44 -4.52 6.13
N ASP A 213 -8.39 -4.46 7.06
CA ASP A 213 -9.83 -4.34 6.79
C ASP A 213 -10.16 -3.02 6.07
N ILE A 214 -9.56 -1.90 6.51
CA ILE A 214 -9.75 -0.57 5.90
C ILE A 214 -8.81 -0.29 4.71
N GLY A 215 -7.98 -1.27 4.34
CA GLY A 215 -7.02 -1.18 3.25
C GLY A 215 -5.91 -0.14 3.41
N HIS A 216 -5.53 0.17 4.65
CA HIS A 216 -4.43 1.06 4.96
C HIS A 216 -3.13 0.29 5.23
N ASP A 217 -2.01 0.93 4.91
CA ASP A 217 -0.69 0.47 5.34
C ASP A 217 -0.42 0.84 6.80
N ILE A 218 0.58 0.23 7.43
CA ILE A 218 0.88 0.44 8.86
C ILE A 218 2.25 1.08 9.00
N CYS A 219 2.31 2.24 9.65
CA CYS A 219 3.53 2.94 10.00
C CYS A 219 3.85 2.68 11.47
N VAL A 220 4.77 1.76 11.75
CA VAL A 220 5.13 1.38 13.12
C VAL A 220 6.26 2.27 13.63
N LEU A 221 6.06 2.85 14.80
CA LEU A 221 7.04 3.66 15.49
C LEU A 221 7.13 3.21 16.95
N ASN A 222 8.33 2.87 17.40
CA ASN A 222 8.59 2.48 18.78
C ASN A 222 9.20 3.67 19.53
N LEU A 223 8.49 4.19 20.54
CA LEU A 223 8.95 5.36 21.30
C LEU A 223 10.17 5.06 22.19
N SER A 224 10.47 3.79 22.43
CA SER A 224 11.64 3.36 23.21
C SER A 224 12.93 3.29 22.39
N GLU A 225 12.89 3.56 21.09
CA GLU A 225 14.06 3.53 20.21
C GLU A 225 15.10 4.59 20.63
N ALA A 226 16.37 4.15 20.74
CA ALA A 226 17.45 5.04 21.13
C ALA A 226 17.73 6.09 20.05
N GLY A 227 17.73 7.37 20.42
CA GLY A 227 17.99 8.49 19.51
C GLY A 227 16.76 9.01 18.77
N LEU A 228 15.56 8.55 19.15
CA LEU A 228 14.30 9.19 18.78
C LEU A 228 14.06 10.40 19.69
N THR A 229 14.03 11.58 19.10
CA THR A 229 13.79 12.87 19.79
C THR A 229 12.42 13.41 19.46
N ASP A 230 11.95 14.41 20.22
CA ASP A 230 10.68 15.10 19.99
C ASP A 230 10.56 15.64 18.54
N ASP A 231 11.60 16.31 18.04
CA ASP A 231 11.63 16.83 16.67
C ASP A 231 11.56 15.71 15.62
N ARG A 232 12.26 14.60 15.86
CA ARG A 232 12.24 13.45 14.94
C ARG A 232 10.88 12.76 14.93
N LEU A 233 10.24 12.64 16.09
CA LEU A 233 8.89 12.10 16.21
C LEU A 233 7.89 12.98 15.45
N ALA A 234 7.92 14.29 15.68
CA ALA A 234 7.06 15.23 14.95
C ALA A 234 7.29 15.13 13.45
N HIS A 235 8.55 15.11 13.01
CA HIS A 235 8.90 14.95 11.60
C HIS A 235 8.40 13.61 11.01
N ALA A 236 8.55 12.49 11.74
CA ALA A 236 8.04 11.20 11.32
C ALA A 236 6.51 11.20 11.19
N LEU A 237 5.81 11.83 12.15
CA LEU A 237 4.35 12.00 12.13
C LEU A 237 3.85 12.97 11.07
N THR A 238 4.67 13.87 10.55
CA THR A 238 4.29 14.70 9.38
C THR A 238 4.53 13.95 8.07
N LEU A 239 5.60 13.16 7.97
CA LEU A 239 6.01 12.51 6.72
C LEU A 239 5.48 11.08 6.49
N ALA A 240 4.74 10.48 7.43
CA ALA A 240 4.22 9.13 7.17
C ALA A 240 3.32 9.09 5.92
N PRO A 241 3.47 8.04 5.08
CA PRO A 241 2.79 7.90 3.79
C PRO A 241 1.27 8.15 3.84
N PRO A 242 0.67 8.63 2.74
CA PRO A 242 -0.79 8.72 2.62
C PRO A 242 -1.42 7.32 2.71
N GLN A 243 -2.70 7.24 3.08
CA GLN A 243 -3.44 5.99 3.28
C GLN A 243 -2.73 5.00 4.22
N SER A 244 -2.09 5.53 5.26
CA SER A 244 -1.45 4.73 6.30
C SER A 244 -1.96 5.10 7.69
N LEU A 245 -1.96 4.10 8.57
CA LEU A 245 -2.26 4.24 9.98
C LEU A 245 -0.95 4.23 10.76
N VAL A 246 -0.76 5.18 11.66
CA VAL A 246 0.41 5.22 12.53
C VAL A 246 0.15 4.40 13.78
N LEU A 247 1.02 3.43 14.06
CA LEU A 247 0.99 2.61 15.28
C LEU A 247 2.18 2.99 16.17
N LEU A 248 1.87 3.58 17.32
CA LEU A 248 2.81 3.83 18.40
C LEU A 248 2.76 2.67 19.40
N GLU A 249 3.80 1.85 19.43
CA GLU A 249 3.84 0.69 20.32
C GLU A 249 4.50 1.00 21.66
N ASP A 250 3.97 0.36 22.72
CA ASP A 250 4.50 0.38 24.10
C ASP A 250 4.81 1.80 24.59
N ILE A 251 3.82 2.69 24.49
CA ILE A 251 4.01 4.10 24.85
C ILE A 251 4.39 4.28 26.32
N ASP A 252 3.98 3.36 27.19
CA ASP A 252 4.35 3.34 28.62
C ASP A 252 5.85 3.13 28.84
N ALA A 253 6.56 2.44 27.95
CA ALA A 253 7.98 2.16 28.10
C ALA A 253 8.88 3.38 27.81
N ALA A 254 8.35 4.37 27.08
CA ALA A 254 9.03 5.63 26.81
C ALA A 254 9.06 6.56 28.03
N PHE A 255 8.08 6.43 28.93
CA PHE A 255 7.85 7.39 30.03
C PHE A 255 8.20 6.87 31.42
N ILE A 256 8.75 5.66 31.55
CA ILE A 256 9.32 5.19 32.81
C ILE A 256 10.48 6.13 33.17
N GLU A 257 10.47 6.68 34.38
CA GLU A 257 11.58 7.49 34.94
C GLU A 257 12.89 6.70 34.87
N ARG A 258 13.69 6.92 33.82
CA ARG A 258 15.02 6.32 33.68
C ARG A 258 15.99 7.12 34.54
N ASP A 259 16.90 6.44 35.26
CA ASP A 259 17.83 7.06 36.21
C ASP A 259 18.48 8.31 35.58
N PRO A 260 18.46 9.48 36.25
CA PRO A 260 19.05 10.72 35.73
C PRO A 260 20.55 10.64 35.41
N ARG A 261 21.22 9.52 35.71
CA ARG A 261 22.58 9.19 35.25
C ARG A 261 22.66 8.72 33.79
N ASP A 262 21.55 8.34 33.17
CA ASP A 262 21.46 7.82 31.79
C ASP A 262 21.20 8.92 30.74
N ARG A 263 21.64 10.16 31.04
CA ARG A 263 21.48 11.40 30.25
C ARG A 263 22.08 11.41 28.84
N ARG A 264 22.55 10.27 28.31
CA ARG A 264 23.28 10.22 27.03
C ARG A 264 22.42 9.93 25.80
N SER A 265 21.15 9.62 25.98
CA SER A 265 20.22 9.36 24.88
C SER A 265 19.12 10.41 24.90
N ALA A 266 19.03 11.18 23.82
CA ALA A 266 17.88 12.04 23.58
C ALA A 266 16.67 11.13 23.32
N PHE A 267 15.65 11.27 24.17
CA PHE A 267 14.44 10.47 24.17
C PHE A 267 13.22 11.37 23.94
N VAL A 268 12.12 10.75 23.54
CA VAL A 268 10.82 11.41 23.42
C VAL A 268 10.30 11.78 24.80
N THR A 269 9.89 13.03 24.98
CA THR A 269 9.20 13.51 26.17
C THR A 269 7.69 13.41 26.01
N PHE A 270 6.94 13.39 27.13
CA PHE A 270 5.48 13.35 27.07
C PHE A 270 4.90 14.58 26.36
N SER A 271 5.41 15.77 26.72
CA SER A 271 5.09 17.02 26.04
C SER A 271 5.47 16.99 24.55
N GLY A 272 6.59 16.35 24.21
CA GLY A 272 7.03 16.13 22.84
C GLY A 272 6.05 15.29 22.03
N LEU A 273 5.58 14.17 22.58
CA LEU A 273 4.56 13.32 21.97
C LEU A 273 3.24 14.09 21.77
N LEU A 274 2.75 14.80 22.79
CA LEU A 274 1.52 15.58 22.70
C LEU A 274 1.62 16.66 21.63
N ASN A 275 2.72 17.42 21.61
CA ASN A 275 2.98 18.44 20.60
C ASN A 275 3.12 17.85 19.19
N ALA A 276 3.67 16.64 19.08
CA ALA A 276 3.81 15.96 17.80
C ALA A 276 2.46 15.44 17.27
N LEU A 277 1.51 15.09 18.15
CA LEU A 277 0.17 14.63 17.79
C LEU A 277 -0.79 15.78 17.49
N ASP A 278 -0.81 16.82 18.31
CA ASP A 278 -1.80 17.90 18.22
C ASP A 278 -1.24 19.24 17.69
N GLY A 279 0.07 19.34 17.52
CA GLY A 279 0.73 20.56 17.06
C GLY A 279 0.21 21.06 15.71
N VAL A 280 0.36 22.37 15.50
CA VAL A 280 -0.05 23.07 14.26
C VAL A 280 0.68 22.53 13.02
N ALA A 281 1.86 21.95 13.20
CA ALA A 281 2.66 21.35 12.12
C ALA A 281 2.41 19.85 11.89
N ALA A 282 1.49 19.22 12.65
CA ALA A 282 1.21 17.81 12.46
C ALA A 282 0.38 17.59 11.19
N GLY A 283 0.63 16.48 10.49
CA GLY A 283 -0.05 16.17 9.22
C GLY A 283 -1.57 16.06 9.37
N GLU A 284 -2.29 16.44 8.31
CA GLU A 284 -3.74 16.20 8.18
C GLU A 284 -4.02 14.75 7.74
N GLU A 285 -5.28 14.32 7.83
CA GLU A 285 -5.72 12.96 7.47
C GLU A 285 -4.98 11.86 8.26
N ARG A 286 -5.00 11.94 9.59
CA ARG A 286 -4.19 11.07 10.45
C ARG A 286 -5.01 10.14 11.33
N LEU A 287 -4.78 8.84 11.18
CA LEU A 287 -5.22 7.79 12.09
C LEU A 287 -4.02 7.31 12.92
N VAL A 288 -4.08 7.53 14.24
CA VAL A 288 -3.03 7.13 15.17
C VAL A 288 -3.59 6.13 16.17
N PHE A 289 -2.93 4.98 16.31
CA PHE A 289 -3.19 4.00 17.35
C PHE A 289 -2.02 3.94 18.30
N MET A 290 -2.30 4.00 19.59
CA MET A 290 -1.34 3.84 20.67
C MET A 290 -1.66 2.54 21.40
N THR A 291 -0.64 1.77 21.73
CA THR A 291 -0.79 0.58 22.57
C THR A 291 -0.01 0.76 23.87
N THR A 292 -0.61 0.34 24.98
CA THR A 292 0.05 0.33 26.28
C THR A 292 -0.31 -0.92 27.09
N ASN A 293 0.63 -1.39 27.90
CA ASN A 293 0.37 -2.45 28.87
C ASN A 293 0.00 -1.92 30.26
N HIS A 294 0.33 -0.66 30.55
CA HIS A 294 0.23 -0.03 31.85
C HIS A 294 -0.43 1.35 31.74
N LEU A 295 -1.77 1.37 31.75
CA LEU A 295 -2.55 2.62 31.67
C LEU A 295 -2.24 3.55 32.85
N ASP A 296 -1.91 2.99 34.01
CA ASP A 296 -1.54 3.69 35.25
C ASP A 296 -0.25 4.51 35.15
N ARG A 297 0.57 4.28 34.11
CA ARG A 297 1.83 5.00 33.87
C ARG A 297 1.68 6.20 32.94
N LEU A 298 0.49 6.40 32.38
CA LEU A 298 0.22 7.53 31.51
C LEU A 298 -0.31 8.70 32.32
N ASP A 299 0.13 9.90 31.97
CA ASP A 299 -0.44 11.14 32.51
C ASP A 299 -1.93 11.20 32.09
N PRO A 300 -2.85 11.60 32.99
CA PRO A 300 -4.25 11.83 32.64
C PRO A 300 -4.48 12.91 31.56
N ALA A 301 -3.54 13.84 31.36
CA ALA A 301 -3.61 14.93 30.37
C ALA A 301 -3.34 14.43 28.94
#